data_AF-A0AAQ4CQ77-F1
#
_entry.id   AF-A0AAQ4CQ77-F1
#
_cell.length_a   1.000
_cell.length_b   1.000
_cell.length_c   1.000
_cell.angle_alpha   90.00
_cell.angle_beta   90.00
_cell.angle_gamma   90.00
#
_symmetry.space_group_name_H-M   'P 1'
#
loop_
_entity.id
_entity.type
_entity.pdbx_description
1 polymer ?
#
loop_
_entity_poly.entity_id
_entity_poly.type
_entity_poly.pdbx_seq_one_letter_code
_entity_poly.pdbx_strand_id
1 'polypeptide(L)'
;MKIGYLTDSNGRLTNLANAIRLEIVDGAKEIIPLAYGKLSDIPRLDILVGKNFLQGEILFLRNYAEFLIDGDRLASVRPIKIPLKFNAQKAIYLGLIDNRGDVISLKDVSFTFPFPFRDSSFNSAIIFEILDLDVIREVSRILKPASKAYMVLRDEIFGGVNPLEGVKRFSAKFKIVMVKEAEGFWIIEGIKIK
;
A
#
# COMPACT_ATOMS: atom_id res chain seq x y z
N MET A 1 -13.88 16.51 -11.50
CA MET A 1 -13.15 15.24 -11.70
C MET A 1 -14.20 14.24 -12.12
N LYS A 2 -14.11 13.70 -13.34
CA LYS A 2 -15.15 12.85 -13.91
C LYS A 2 -14.84 11.39 -13.64
N ILE A 3 -15.65 10.74 -12.80
CA ILE A 3 -15.49 9.31 -12.50
C ILE A 3 -16.54 8.51 -13.27
N GLY A 4 -16.10 7.50 -14.02
CA GLY A 4 -16.96 6.56 -14.73
C GLY A 4 -17.12 5.21 -14.02
N TYR A 5 -18.35 4.72 -14.03
CA TYR A 5 -18.74 3.42 -13.50
C TYR A 5 -19.46 2.60 -14.58
N LEU A 6 -18.98 1.39 -14.83
CA LEU A 6 -19.66 0.44 -15.70
C LEU A 6 -20.71 -0.33 -14.89
N THR A 7 -21.98 -0.29 -15.33
CA THR A 7 -23.11 -0.85 -14.57
C THR A 7 -23.99 -1.80 -15.40
N ASP A 8 -24.51 -2.82 -14.74
CA ASP A 8 -25.47 -3.79 -15.30
C ASP A 8 -26.91 -3.23 -15.32
N SER A 9 -27.88 -4.07 -15.69
CA SER A 9 -29.32 -3.73 -15.68
C SER A 9 -29.87 -3.41 -14.29
N ASN A 10 -29.20 -3.87 -13.24
CA ASN A 10 -29.57 -3.67 -11.85
C ASN A 10 -28.82 -2.50 -11.19
N GLY A 11 -27.98 -1.77 -11.94
CA GLY A 11 -27.17 -0.66 -11.41
C GLY A 11 -25.97 -1.12 -10.57
N ARG A 12 -25.57 -2.39 -10.69
CA ARG A 12 -24.39 -2.94 -10.00
C ARG A 12 -23.15 -2.72 -10.86
N LEU A 13 -22.03 -2.44 -10.20
CA LEU A 13 -20.73 -2.39 -10.86
C LEU A 13 -20.43 -3.73 -11.54
N THR A 14 -20.05 -3.66 -12.82
CA THR A 14 -19.82 -4.85 -13.64
C THR A 14 -18.74 -4.62 -14.68
N ASN A 15 -18.25 -5.70 -15.28
CA ASN A 15 -17.25 -5.65 -16.36
C ASN A 15 -17.83 -5.20 -17.70
N LEU A 16 -16.97 -4.90 -18.67
CA LEU A 16 -17.41 -4.39 -19.98
C LEU A 16 -18.32 -5.39 -20.69
N ALA A 17 -18.02 -6.69 -20.62
CA ALA A 17 -18.83 -7.75 -21.20
C ALA A 17 -20.30 -7.77 -20.72
N ASN A 18 -20.57 -7.34 -19.50
CA ASN A 18 -21.91 -7.35 -18.90
C ASN A 18 -22.50 -5.94 -18.68
N ALA A 19 -21.75 -4.88 -19.00
CA ALA A 19 -22.17 -3.52 -18.79
C ALA A 19 -23.18 -3.10 -19.86
N ILE A 20 -24.30 -2.53 -19.43
CA ILE A 20 -25.29 -1.93 -20.33
C ILE A 20 -25.29 -0.41 -20.27
N ARG A 21 -24.64 0.18 -19.26
CA ARG A 21 -24.60 1.61 -18.97
C ARG A 21 -23.21 2.01 -18.45
N LEU A 22 -22.75 3.18 -18.86
CA LEU A 22 -21.64 3.92 -18.26
C LEU A 22 -22.24 5.10 -17.49
N GLU A 23 -22.11 5.10 -16.17
CA GLU A 23 -22.51 6.22 -15.33
C GLU A 23 -21.30 7.13 -15.08
N ILE A 24 -21.43 8.41 -15.38
CA ILE A 24 -20.39 9.41 -15.19
C ILE A 24 -20.82 10.36 -14.07
N VAL A 25 -19.94 10.59 -13.11
CA VAL A 25 -20.16 11.48 -11.98
C VAL A 25 -19.12 12.60 -12.00
N ASP A 26 -19.57 13.84 -12.18
CA ASP A 26 -18.76 15.06 -12.11
C ASP A 26 -19.58 16.19 -11.47
N GLY A 27 -19.96 16.03 -10.20
CA GLY A 27 -20.90 16.91 -9.51
C GLY A 27 -22.37 16.75 -9.95
N ALA A 28 -22.61 16.29 -11.18
CA ALA A 28 -23.89 15.79 -11.68
C ALA A 28 -23.74 14.36 -12.22
N LYS A 29 -24.83 13.59 -12.22
CA LYS A 29 -24.88 12.21 -12.72
C LYS A 29 -25.35 12.20 -14.18
N GLU A 30 -24.51 11.68 -15.06
CA GLU A 30 -24.81 11.44 -16.48
C GLU A 30 -24.81 9.92 -16.75
N ILE A 31 -25.72 9.43 -17.58
CA ILE A 31 -25.85 8.00 -17.90
C ILE A 31 -25.76 7.82 -19.41
N ILE A 32 -24.73 7.13 -19.88
CA ILE A 32 -24.54 6.78 -21.28
C ILE A 32 -24.92 5.30 -21.47
N PRO A 33 -25.94 4.97 -22.28
CA PRO A 33 -26.27 3.59 -22.59
C PRO A 33 -25.22 2.97 -23.53
N LEU A 34 -24.69 1.81 -23.15
CA LEU A 34 -23.68 1.07 -23.93
C LEU A 34 -24.28 0.06 -24.91
N ALA A 35 -25.57 -0.27 -24.75
CA ALA A 35 -26.27 -1.23 -25.62
C ALA A 35 -26.33 -0.82 -27.10
N TYR A 36 -26.25 0.48 -27.39
CA TYR A 36 -26.37 1.03 -28.75
C TYR A 36 -25.40 2.20 -29.04
N GLY A 37 -24.45 2.48 -28.15
CA GLY A 37 -23.47 3.56 -28.31
C GLY A 37 -22.27 3.12 -29.16
N LYS A 38 -21.65 4.05 -29.91
CA LYS A 38 -20.37 3.76 -30.54
C LYS A 38 -19.28 3.86 -29.48
N LEU A 39 -18.29 2.97 -29.55
CA LEU A 39 -17.13 3.02 -28.65
C LEU A 39 -16.35 4.34 -28.75
N SER A 40 -16.42 5.03 -29.90
CA SER A 40 -15.85 6.37 -30.10
C SER A 40 -16.48 7.44 -29.20
N ASP A 41 -17.68 7.19 -28.69
CA ASP A 41 -18.46 8.16 -27.93
C ASP A 41 -18.12 8.11 -26.43
N ILE A 42 -17.21 7.22 -26.03
CA ILE A 42 -16.70 7.13 -24.66
C ILE A 42 -15.76 8.32 -24.43
N PRO A 43 -16.12 9.27 -23.53
CA PRO A 43 -15.25 10.40 -23.25
C PRO A 43 -14.02 9.98 -22.44
N ARG A 44 -12.98 10.82 -22.43
CA ARG A 44 -11.87 10.64 -21.49
C ARG A 44 -12.33 10.91 -20.07
N LEU A 45 -12.11 9.95 -19.17
CA LEU A 45 -12.60 10.01 -17.79
C LEU A 45 -11.81 9.09 -16.87
N ASP A 46 -11.86 9.32 -15.55
CA ASP A 46 -11.24 8.43 -14.57
C ASP A 46 -12.14 7.21 -14.36
N ILE A 47 -11.61 5.99 -14.50
CA ILE A 47 -12.42 4.76 -14.46
C ILE A 47 -12.12 3.97 -13.19
N LEU A 48 -13.19 3.58 -12.48
CA LEU A 48 -13.10 2.60 -11.39
C LEU A 48 -13.51 1.21 -11.90
N VAL A 49 -12.59 0.25 -11.78
CA VAL A 49 -12.72 -1.11 -12.30
C VAL A 49 -12.95 -2.08 -11.13
N GLY A 50 -13.88 -3.04 -11.29
CA GLY A 50 -14.26 -4.02 -10.25
C GLY A 50 -13.75 -5.45 -10.49
N LYS A 51 -14.17 -6.39 -9.63
CA LYS A 51 -13.70 -7.78 -9.53
C LYS A 51 -13.68 -8.67 -10.77
N ASN A 52 -14.47 -8.32 -11.77
CA ASN A 52 -14.81 -9.24 -12.85
C ASN A 52 -14.19 -8.85 -14.19
N PHE A 53 -13.29 -7.86 -14.21
CA PHE A 53 -12.71 -7.38 -15.46
C PHE A 53 -11.57 -8.28 -15.90
N LEU A 54 -11.63 -8.70 -17.15
CA LEU A 54 -10.55 -9.44 -17.80
C LEU A 54 -9.38 -8.49 -18.08
N GLN A 55 -8.16 -9.03 -18.08
CA GLN A 55 -6.95 -8.23 -18.32
C GLN A 55 -6.99 -7.48 -19.66
N GLY A 56 -7.60 -8.06 -20.70
CA GLY A 56 -7.82 -7.39 -21.98
C GLY A 56 -8.77 -6.19 -21.89
N GLU A 57 -9.81 -6.25 -21.05
CA GLU A 57 -10.73 -5.14 -20.81
C GLU A 57 -10.04 -4.01 -20.04
N ILE A 58 -9.18 -4.33 -19.07
CA ILE A 58 -8.37 -3.36 -18.33
C ILE A 58 -7.41 -2.62 -19.28
N LEU A 59 -6.70 -3.37 -20.15
CA LEU A 59 -5.79 -2.79 -21.14
C LEU A 59 -6.52 -1.90 -22.15
N PHE A 60 -7.73 -2.28 -22.53
CA PHE A 60 -8.59 -1.46 -23.39
C PHE A 60 -9.00 -0.14 -22.69
N LEU A 61 -9.47 -0.20 -21.45
CA LEU A 61 -9.94 0.97 -20.70
C LEU A 61 -8.82 1.98 -20.40
N ARG A 62 -7.57 1.53 -20.25
CA ARG A 62 -6.40 2.42 -20.12
C ARG A 62 -6.22 3.39 -21.28
N ASN A 63 -6.73 3.07 -22.47
CA ASN A 63 -6.62 3.98 -23.63
C ASN A 63 -7.62 5.14 -23.57
N TYR A 64 -8.63 5.05 -22.71
CA TYR A 64 -9.73 6.02 -22.59
C TYR A 64 -9.83 6.63 -21.20
N ALA A 65 -8.95 6.24 -20.27
CA ALA A 65 -8.91 6.76 -18.91
C ALA A 65 -7.61 7.51 -18.62
N GLU A 66 -7.72 8.67 -17.94
CA GLU A 66 -6.56 9.38 -17.41
C GLU A 66 -6.05 8.69 -16.14
N PHE A 67 -6.97 8.22 -15.30
CA PHE A 67 -6.69 7.45 -14.09
C PHE A 67 -7.57 6.20 -14.01
N LEU A 68 -6.96 5.04 -13.72
CA LEU A 68 -7.67 3.76 -13.58
C LEU A 68 -7.42 3.17 -12.19
N ILE A 69 -8.49 3.04 -11.40
CA ILE A 69 -8.44 2.43 -10.06
C ILE A 69 -8.94 0.99 -10.16
N ASP A 70 -8.05 0.05 -9.87
CA ASP A 70 -8.37 -1.38 -9.72
C ASP A 70 -8.91 -1.64 -8.30
N GLY A 71 -10.22 -1.87 -8.20
CA GLY A 71 -10.91 -2.15 -6.95
C GLY A 71 -10.50 -3.45 -6.27
N ASP A 72 -9.80 -4.35 -6.96
CA ASP A 72 -9.31 -5.62 -6.38
C ASP A 72 -7.98 -5.45 -5.67
N ARG A 73 -7.17 -4.49 -6.13
CA ARG A 73 -5.96 -4.04 -5.45
C ARG A 73 -6.26 -3.15 -4.25
N LEU A 74 -7.51 -2.73 -4.06
CA LEU A 74 -8.00 -2.21 -2.78
C LEU A 74 -8.22 -3.38 -1.81
N ALA A 75 -7.13 -4.07 -1.46
CA ALA A 75 -7.17 -5.13 -0.46
C ALA A 75 -7.81 -4.59 0.82
N SER A 76 -8.89 -5.23 1.28
CA SER A 76 -9.42 -5.01 2.62
C SER A 76 -8.28 -5.24 3.60
N VAL A 77 -7.84 -4.17 4.25
CA VAL A 77 -6.73 -4.17 5.17
C VAL A 77 -7.15 -4.99 6.38
N ARG A 78 -6.84 -6.28 6.37
CA ARG A 78 -7.03 -7.10 7.55
C ARG A 78 -5.92 -6.70 8.53
N PRO A 79 -6.25 -6.25 9.75
CA PRO A 79 -5.24 -6.02 10.76
C PRO A 79 -4.56 -7.35 11.07
N ILE A 80 -3.24 -7.40 10.89
CA ILE A 80 -2.45 -8.63 11.06
C ILE A 80 -1.67 -8.55 12.35
N LYS A 81 -1.71 -9.64 13.10
CA LYS A 81 -0.94 -9.81 14.34
C LYS A 81 0.44 -10.25 13.95
N ILE A 82 1.43 -9.36 14.08
CA ILE A 82 2.80 -9.83 13.89
C ILE A 82 3.21 -10.56 15.18
N PRO A 83 3.66 -11.83 15.10
CA PRO A 83 4.12 -12.58 16.27
C PRO A 83 5.53 -12.11 16.65
N LEU A 84 5.65 -10.85 17.05
CA LEU A 84 6.87 -10.26 17.52
C LEU A 84 6.64 -9.82 18.96
N LYS A 85 7.32 -10.47 19.90
CA LYS A 85 7.35 -10.06 21.31
C LYS A 85 8.13 -8.75 21.40
N PHE A 86 7.48 -7.63 21.09
CA PHE A 86 8.08 -6.31 21.21
C PHE A 86 7.92 -5.78 22.62
N ASN A 87 8.99 -5.20 23.15
CA ASN A 87 8.87 -4.38 24.33
C ASN A 87 8.38 -2.99 23.90
N ALA A 88 7.07 -2.86 23.70
CA ALA A 88 6.40 -1.70 23.10
C ALA A 88 6.75 -0.35 23.76
N GLN A 89 7.19 -0.38 25.01
CA GLN A 89 7.48 0.83 25.80
C GLN A 89 8.73 1.60 25.36
N LYS A 90 9.60 1.06 24.49
CA LYS A 90 10.84 1.75 24.02
C LYS A 90 11.11 1.58 22.52
N ALA A 91 10.09 1.24 21.75
CA ALA A 91 10.19 1.10 20.30
C ALA A 91 9.63 2.34 19.60
N ILE A 92 10.27 2.76 18.50
CA ILE A 92 9.66 3.69 17.54
C ILE A 92 8.99 2.89 16.43
N TYR A 93 7.80 3.34 16.04
CA TYR A 93 7.01 2.75 14.97
C TYR A 93 6.91 3.77 13.84
N LEU A 94 7.28 3.35 12.63
CA LEU A 94 7.24 4.17 11.42
C LEU A 94 6.51 3.42 10.34
N GLY A 95 5.65 4.11 9.61
CA GLY A 95 4.72 3.45 8.71
C GLY A 95 3.38 3.18 9.40
N LEU A 96 2.43 2.68 8.62
CA LEU A 96 1.02 2.62 8.99
C LEU A 96 0.80 1.53 10.06
N ILE A 97 0.93 1.89 11.34
CA ILE A 97 0.94 0.96 12.49
C ILE A 97 -0.08 1.47 13.53
N ASP A 98 -0.97 0.58 14.02
CA ASP A 98 -1.90 0.91 15.10
C ASP A 98 -1.23 0.67 16.45
N ASN A 99 -1.47 1.57 17.41
CA ASN A 99 -0.83 1.62 18.73
C ASN A 99 -1.25 0.48 19.68
N ARG A 100 -1.91 -0.56 19.17
CA ARG A 100 -2.28 -1.75 19.95
C ARG A 100 -1.20 -2.81 19.83
N GLY A 101 -0.03 -2.58 20.44
CA GLY A 101 0.97 -3.55 20.92
C GLY A 101 1.55 -4.56 19.93
N ASP A 102 0.71 -5.25 19.16
CA ASP A 102 0.98 -6.39 18.31
C ASP A 102 0.17 -6.37 16.99
N VAL A 103 -0.59 -5.30 16.69
CA VAL A 103 -1.50 -5.22 15.53
C VAL A 103 -1.12 -4.07 14.61
N ILE A 104 -0.81 -4.37 13.34
CA ILE A 104 -0.66 -3.35 12.30
C ILE A 104 -2.00 -3.15 11.60
N SER A 105 -2.55 -1.93 11.64
CA SER A 105 -3.74 -1.52 10.90
C SER A 105 -3.45 -0.19 10.19
N LEU A 106 -3.93 -0.04 8.95
CA LEU A 106 -3.65 1.13 8.12
C LEU A 106 -4.44 2.34 8.62
N LYS A 107 -3.85 3.17 9.49
CA LYS A 107 -4.23 4.56 9.70
C LYS A 107 -3.08 5.38 10.29
N ASP A 108 -2.82 6.52 9.64
CA ASP A 108 -2.00 7.66 10.07
C ASP A 108 -0.49 7.45 10.28
N VAL A 109 0.28 7.77 9.24
CA VAL A 109 1.73 8.03 9.34
C VAL A 109 1.98 9.51 9.12
N SER A 110 2.16 10.24 10.21
CA SER A 110 2.68 11.60 10.14
C SER A 110 3.94 11.65 11.01
N PHE A 111 5.10 11.76 10.38
CA PHE A 111 6.35 12.11 11.05
C PHE A 111 6.99 13.30 10.36
N THR A 112 7.54 14.21 11.16
CA THR A 112 8.40 15.29 10.70
C THR A 112 9.82 14.77 10.52
N PHE A 113 10.43 15.07 9.37
CA PHE A 113 11.83 14.78 9.08
C PHE A 113 12.66 16.08 9.17
N PRO A 114 13.80 16.11 9.89
CA PRO A 114 14.38 15.06 10.73
C PRO A 114 13.52 14.75 11.96
N PHE A 115 13.68 13.57 12.53
CA PHE A 115 12.91 13.18 13.71
C PHE A 115 13.29 14.06 14.91
N PRO A 116 12.32 14.59 15.69
CA PRO A 116 12.56 15.46 16.84
C PRO A 116 13.06 14.69 18.07
N PHE A 117 13.88 13.67 17.87
CA PHE A 117 14.48 12.83 18.91
C PHE A 117 16.00 12.97 18.90
N ARG A 118 16.61 12.82 20.08
CA ARG A 118 18.07 12.80 20.22
C ARG A 118 18.64 11.50 19.67
N ASP A 119 19.92 11.53 19.32
CA ASP A 119 20.66 10.34 18.94
C ASP A 119 20.58 9.28 20.04
N SER A 120 20.45 8.01 19.66
CA SER A 120 20.44 6.87 20.59
C SER A 120 19.34 6.92 21.68
N SER A 121 18.17 7.48 21.37
CA SER A 121 17.01 7.57 22.28
C SER A 121 16.21 6.27 22.40
N PHE A 122 16.18 5.43 21.37
CA PHE A 122 15.34 4.23 21.29
C PHE A 122 16.15 2.93 21.33
N ASN A 123 15.53 1.87 21.83
CA ASN A 123 16.13 0.53 21.92
C ASN A 123 15.70 -0.39 20.77
N SER A 124 14.66 -0.02 20.02
CA SER A 124 14.19 -0.78 18.87
C SER A 124 13.37 0.09 17.91
N ALA A 125 13.27 -0.32 16.66
CA ALA A 125 12.41 0.33 15.66
C ALA A 125 11.66 -0.69 14.80
N ILE A 126 10.47 -0.29 14.34
CA ILE A 126 9.72 -0.99 13.31
C ILE A 126 9.45 -0.01 12.17
N ILE A 127 9.79 -0.43 10.96
CA ILE A 127 9.60 0.31 9.72
C ILE A 127 8.66 -0.52 8.85
N PHE A 128 7.45 -0.02 8.63
CA PHE A 128 6.44 -0.65 7.79
C PHE A 128 6.39 0.03 6.43
N GLU A 129 6.75 -0.71 5.37
CA GLU A 129 6.64 -0.29 3.96
C GLU A 129 7.33 1.03 3.58
N ILE A 130 8.29 1.50 4.38
CA ILE A 130 9.10 2.66 4.06
C ILE A 130 10.48 2.20 3.59
N LEU A 131 10.79 2.51 2.33
CA LEU A 131 12.08 2.20 1.69
C LEU A 131 12.98 3.41 1.50
N ASP A 132 12.55 4.58 1.98
CA ASP A 132 13.31 5.83 1.93
C ASP A 132 14.60 5.72 2.75
N LEU A 133 15.74 5.93 2.09
CA LEU A 133 17.06 5.80 2.72
C LEU A 133 17.31 6.86 3.79
N ASP A 134 16.79 8.06 3.63
CA ASP A 134 16.97 9.13 4.60
C ASP A 134 16.16 8.85 5.87
N VAL A 135 14.96 8.28 5.72
CA VAL A 135 14.20 7.75 6.85
C VAL A 135 14.96 6.61 7.55
N ILE A 136 15.50 5.63 6.80
CA ILE A 136 16.27 4.51 7.36
C ILE A 136 17.52 5.01 8.11
N ARG A 137 18.21 6.03 7.57
CA ARG A 137 19.34 6.69 8.23
C ARG A 137 18.93 7.36 9.52
N GLU A 138 17.79 8.03 9.52
CA GLU A 138 17.28 8.73 10.67
C GLU A 138 16.82 7.77 11.78
N VAL A 139 16.21 6.64 11.41
CA VAL A 139 15.96 5.53 12.35
C VAL A 139 17.24 5.03 12.98
N SER A 140 18.27 4.84 12.16
CA SER A 140 19.59 4.43 12.67
C SER A 140 20.12 5.48 13.66
N ARG A 141 20.03 6.79 13.38
CA ARG A 141 20.49 7.86 14.27
C ARG A 141 19.86 7.77 15.66
N ILE A 142 18.54 7.61 15.73
CA ILE A 142 17.79 7.61 17.00
C ILE A 142 17.88 6.28 17.77
N LEU A 143 18.39 5.20 17.16
CA LEU A 143 18.57 3.92 17.83
C LEU A 143 19.91 3.81 18.55
N LYS A 144 19.93 3.17 19.73
CA LYS A 144 21.19 2.86 20.43
C LYS A 144 22.04 1.86 19.65
N PRO A 145 23.38 1.89 19.79
CA PRO A 145 24.24 0.85 19.23
C PRO A 145 23.77 -0.57 19.58
N ALA A 146 23.89 -1.50 18.64
CA ALA A 146 23.43 -2.90 18.78
C ALA A 146 21.91 -3.09 18.99
N SER A 147 21.10 -2.04 18.87
CA SER A 147 19.64 -2.16 18.89
C SER A 147 19.11 -2.89 17.66
N LYS A 148 17.98 -3.57 17.83
CA LYS A 148 17.27 -4.26 16.75
C LYS A 148 16.31 -3.32 16.04
N ALA A 149 16.27 -3.40 14.73
CA ALA A 149 15.27 -2.77 13.90
C ALA A 149 14.61 -3.83 13.02
N TYR A 150 13.34 -3.61 12.69
CA TYR A 150 12.54 -4.51 11.88
C TYR A 150 11.99 -3.74 10.70
N MET A 151 12.18 -4.25 9.50
CA MET A 151 11.46 -3.78 8.31
C MET A 151 10.39 -4.82 7.96
N VAL A 152 9.16 -4.36 7.77
CA VAL A 152 8.01 -5.18 7.44
C VAL A 152 7.46 -4.71 6.11
N LEU A 153 7.38 -5.61 5.13
CA LEU A 153 6.89 -5.35 3.79
C LEU A 153 5.76 -6.32 3.46
N ARG A 154 4.70 -5.87 2.79
CA ARG A 154 3.76 -6.80 2.16
C ARG A 154 4.48 -7.63 1.10
N ASP A 155 4.02 -8.86 0.89
CA ASP A 155 4.42 -9.67 -0.25
C ASP A 155 3.91 -9.05 -1.56
N GLU A 156 4.63 -9.29 -2.66
CA GLU A 156 4.29 -8.78 -4.00
C GLU A 156 2.88 -9.22 -4.44
N ILE A 157 2.43 -10.41 -4.03
CA ILE A 157 1.08 -10.94 -4.31
C ILE A 157 0.00 -10.04 -3.68
N PHE A 158 0.30 -9.37 -2.57
CA PHE A 158 -0.60 -8.44 -1.87
C PHE A 158 -0.32 -6.97 -2.20
N GLY A 159 0.39 -6.71 -3.30
CA GLY A 159 0.73 -5.35 -3.76
C GLY A 159 1.86 -4.68 -2.98
N GLY A 160 2.67 -5.47 -2.27
CA GLY A 160 3.87 -4.99 -1.58
C GLY A 160 5.08 -4.85 -2.50
N VAL A 161 6.22 -4.48 -1.91
CA VAL A 161 7.47 -4.26 -2.64
C VAL A 161 8.34 -5.51 -2.59
N ASN A 162 9.11 -5.73 -3.65
CA ASN A 162 10.09 -6.81 -3.70
C ASN A 162 10.96 -6.85 -2.43
N PRO A 163 10.99 -7.97 -1.69
CA PRO A 163 11.73 -8.08 -0.43
C PRO A 163 13.24 -7.87 -0.61
N LEU A 164 13.79 -8.15 -1.79
CA LEU A 164 15.19 -7.89 -2.11
C LEU A 164 15.51 -6.39 -2.04
N GLU A 165 14.61 -5.53 -2.51
CA GLU A 165 14.80 -4.08 -2.42
C GLU A 165 14.74 -3.63 -0.95
N GLY A 166 13.85 -4.23 -0.16
CA GLY A 166 13.82 -4.08 1.30
C GLY A 166 15.16 -4.39 1.96
N VAL A 167 15.69 -5.59 1.71
CA VAL A 167 16.99 -6.03 2.25
C VAL A 167 18.11 -5.09 1.82
N LYS A 168 18.14 -4.69 0.55
CA LYS A 168 19.16 -3.77 0.01
C LYS A 168 19.13 -2.41 0.68
N ARG A 169 17.96 -1.80 0.86
CA ARG A 169 17.82 -0.49 1.51
C ARG A 169 18.13 -0.57 2.99
N PHE A 170 17.61 -1.60 3.67
CA PHE A 170 17.78 -1.76 5.11
C PHE A 170 19.22 -2.10 5.49
N SER A 171 19.93 -2.85 4.64
CA SER A 171 21.34 -3.19 4.84
C SER A 171 22.30 -1.99 4.79
N ALA A 172 21.86 -0.83 4.32
CA ALA A 172 22.66 0.40 4.30
C ALA A 172 23.05 0.90 5.72
N LYS A 173 22.26 0.56 6.74
CA LYS A 173 22.51 0.98 8.14
C LYS A 173 22.36 -0.14 9.18
N PHE A 174 21.83 -1.29 8.76
CA PHE A 174 21.55 -2.41 9.66
C PHE A 174 22.22 -3.67 9.13
N LYS A 175 22.91 -4.41 9.99
CA LYS A 175 23.36 -5.76 9.66
C LYS A 175 22.16 -6.68 9.71
N ILE A 176 21.74 -7.23 8.58
CA ILE A 176 20.61 -8.15 8.49
C ILE A 176 20.97 -9.46 9.22
N VAL A 177 20.08 -9.91 10.09
CA VAL A 177 20.25 -11.15 10.88
C VAL A 177 19.16 -12.19 10.62
N MET A 178 18.00 -11.77 10.12
CA MET A 178 16.90 -12.67 9.79
C MET A 178 16.05 -12.07 8.67
N VAL A 179 15.58 -12.92 7.78
CA VAL A 179 14.48 -12.62 6.87
C VAL A 179 13.49 -13.78 6.99
N LYS A 180 12.22 -13.48 7.24
CA LYS A 180 11.15 -14.48 7.31
C LYS A 180 9.92 -14.00 6.58
N GLU A 181 9.24 -14.92 5.92
CA GLU A 181 7.89 -14.70 5.40
C GLU A 181 6.88 -15.18 6.44
N ALA A 182 5.86 -14.36 6.72
CA ALA A 182 4.75 -14.73 7.60
C ALA A 182 3.47 -14.03 7.15
N GLU A 183 2.41 -14.80 6.91
CA GLU A 183 1.05 -14.29 6.65
C GLU A 183 0.98 -13.26 5.51
N GLY A 184 1.79 -13.42 4.46
CA GLY A 184 1.85 -12.50 3.32
C GLY A 184 2.72 -11.26 3.54
N PHE A 185 3.64 -11.30 4.52
CA PHE A 185 4.60 -10.25 4.80
C PHE A 185 6.02 -10.79 4.89
N TRP A 186 6.95 -9.98 4.40
CA TRP A 186 8.37 -10.15 4.63
C TRP A 186 8.80 -9.33 5.85
N ILE A 187 9.38 -10.03 6.83
CA ILE A 187 9.90 -9.44 8.05
C ILE A 187 11.42 -9.59 8.02
N ILE A 188 12.10 -8.45 7.96
CA ILE A 188 13.55 -8.34 7.88
C ILE A 188 14.03 -7.79 9.24
N GLU A 189 14.78 -8.59 9.98
CA GLU A 189 15.43 -8.17 11.24
C GLU A 189 16.85 -7.71 10.95
N GLY A 190 17.21 -6.54 11.48
CA GLY A 190 18.53 -5.96 11.38
C GLY A 190 19.04 -5.43 12.72
N ILE A 191 20.36 -5.44 12.90
CA ILE A 191 21.04 -4.86 14.06
C ILE A 191 21.77 -3.59 13.62
N LYS A 192 21.59 -2.48 14.33
CA LYS A 192 22.27 -1.22 14.01
C LYS A 192 23.79 -1.42 13.97
N ILE A 193 24.39 -1.04 12.85
CA ILE A 193 25.85 -0.97 12.68
C ILE A 193 26.33 0.32 13.37
N LYS A 194 27.51 0.27 14.02
CA LYS A 194 28.10 1.42 14.73
C LYS A 194 28.23 2.64 13.82
#